data_AF-A0A7K6TGL8-F1
#
_entry.id   AF-A0A7K6TGL8-F1
#
_cell.length_a   1.000
_cell.length_b   1.000
_cell.length_c   1.000
_cell.angle_alpha   90.00
_cell.angle_beta   90.00
_cell.angle_gamma   90.00
#
_symmetry.space_group_name_H-M   'P 1'
#
loop_
_entity.id
_entity.type
_entity.pdbx_description
1 polymer ?
#
loop_
_entity_poly.entity_id
_entity_poly.type
_entity_poly.pdbx_seq_one_letter_code
_entity_poly.pdbx_strand_id
1 'polypeptide(L)'
;PQDVPCASGHRCCPRGSRCSADGESCITSTGTRGSHVGGGTRVGLRRGTRGFLTPSPLSAAPRAVPCPDGQSECPDNATCCMTTSGAWGCCPMPQALCCADKVHCCPHATICDLAHGRCLSPAGDTPLGTAFPAWKRQPPPAVTQRQVLCPDGRSACPDGATCCQMPSGQYGCCPLQNAVCCADGQHCCPQGTACDLERSTCISAQPPLSPRARDVRCDDETSCPDGSTCCRLSSGAWGCCPLEEAVCCPDHVHCCPHGYTCDTGTGSCLQAGGPPRPWVWKTPARARGGDVQCDDETSCPDGSTCCRLSSGAWGCCP
;
A
#
# COMPACT_ATOMS: atom_id res chain seq x y z
N PRO A 1 3.58 7.74 20.54
CA PRO A 1 3.02 8.35 21.77
C PRO A 1 2.18 9.59 21.39
N GLN A 2 0.86 9.54 21.31
CA GLN A 2 -0.01 9.17 22.41
C GLN A 2 -1.41 8.79 21.85
N ASP A 3 -1.53 7.57 21.35
CA ASP A 3 -2.80 6.99 20.93
C ASP A 3 -3.41 6.24 22.10
N VAL A 4 -4.69 6.47 22.38
CA VAL A 4 -5.41 5.74 23.44
C VAL A 4 -5.93 4.44 22.82
N PRO A 5 -5.53 3.26 23.32
CA PRO A 5 -6.00 1.99 22.79
C PRO A 5 -7.48 1.78 23.13
N CYS A 6 -8.31 1.42 22.15
CA CYS A 6 -9.69 0.97 22.40
C CYS A 6 -9.67 -0.47 22.96
N ALA A 7 -10.75 -0.86 23.67
CA ALA A 7 -10.83 -2.08 24.49
C ALA A 7 -10.56 -3.42 23.76
N SER A 8 -10.49 -3.42 22.42
CA SER A 8 -10.19 -4.62 21.62
C SER A 8 -8.76 -4.65 21.04
N GLY A 9 -7.89 -3.68 21.36
CA GLY A 9 -6.45 -3.74 21.03
C GLY A 9 -6.05 -3.59 19.55
N HIS A 10 -6.99 -3.52 18.61
CA HIS A 10 -6.69 -3.52 17.16
C HIS A 10 -6.76 -2.14 16.48
N ARG A 11 -7.23 -1.09 17.16
CA ARG A 11 -7.38 0.26 16.58
C ARG A 11 -7.01 1.37 17.57
N CYS A 12 -6.36 2.41 17.03
CA CYS A 12 -5.86 3.58 17.75
C CYS A 12 -6.62 4.84 17.30
N CYS A 13 -7.14 5.64 18.24
CA CYS A 13 -7.82 6.91 17.96
C CYS A 13 -6.93 8.13 18.24
N PRO A 14 -6.99 9.18 17.40
CA PRO A 14 -6.23 10.41 17.58
C PRO A 14 -6.69 11.21 18.81
N ARG A 15 -5.78 11.99 19.40
CA ARG A 15 -6.05 12.82 20.60
C ARG A 15 -7.26 13.75 20.39
N GLY A 16 -8.17 13.75 21.36
CA GLY A 16 -9.41 14.54 21.33
C GLY A 16 -10.65 13.78 20.86
N SER A 17 -10.47 12.52 20.43
CA SER A 17 -11.56 11.61 20.09
C SER A 17 -11.72 10.53 21.17
N ARG A 18 -12.95 10.06 21.40
CA ARG A 18 -13.25 8.90 22.26
C ARG A 18 -13.73 7.73 21.40
N CYS A 19 -13.52 6.49 21.83
CA CYS A 19 -13.99 5.32 21.08
C CYS A 19 -15.53 5.26 21.13
N SER A 20 -16.16 4.84 20.03
CA SER A 20 -17.59 4.50 20.00
C SER A 20 -17.85 3.26 20.88
N ALA A 21 -19.09 3.07 21.34
CA ALA A 21 -19.45 1.96 22.24
C ALA A 21 -19.22 0.58 21.61
N ASP A 22 -19.28 0.49 20.29
CA ASP A 22 -18.97 -0.66 19.44
C ASP A 22 -17.46 -0.90 19.20
N GLY A 23 -16.59 0.05 19.56
CA GLY A 23 -15.14 -0.08 19.41
C GLY A 23 -14.61 -0.04 17.97
N GLU A 24 -15.45 0.26 16.96
CA GLU A 24 -15.04 0.28 15.56
C GLU A 24 -14.75 1.70 15.02
N SER A 25 -15.19 2.75 15.71
CA SER A 25 -15.09 4.14 15.24
C SER A 25 -14.62 5.13 16.32
N CYS A 26 -13.99 6.24 15.91
CA CYS A 26 -13.59 7.34 16.79
C CYS A 26 -14.59 8.51 16.69
N ILE A 27 -15.14 8.96 17.83
CA ILE A 27 -16.10 10.07 17.91
C ILE A 27 -15.44 11.32 18.52
N THR A 28 -15.54 12.46 17.84
CA THR A 28 -15.03 13.75 18.30
C THR A 28 -16.10 14.51 19.10
N SER A 29 -15.71 15.03 20.27
CA SER A 29 -16.62 15.72 21.18
C SER A 29 -16.83 17.18 20.77
N THR A 30 -17.45 17.44 19.61
CA THR A 30 -17.98 18.77 19.29
C THR A 30 -19.40 18.64 18.76
N GLY A 31 -20.37 18.73 19.65
CA GLY A 31 -21.78 18.88 19.29
C GLY A 31 -22.26 20.29 19.59
N THR A 32 -22.95 20.92 18.63
CA THR A 32 -24.08 21.88 18.84
C THR A 32 -24.74 22.14 17.48
N ARG A 33 -25.89 21.49 17.21
CA ARG A 33 -27.25 22.08 17.08
C ARG A 33 -27.40 23.34 16.22
N GLY A 34 -28.14 23.16 15.11
CA GLY A 34 -29.33 23.95 14.78
C GLY A 34 -29.22 24.99 13.66
N SER A 35 -29.99 24.82 12.58
CA SER A 35 -31.23 25.60 12.37
C SER A 35 -31.81 25.42 10.97
N HIS A 36 -33.08 25.03 10.94
CA HIS A 36 -34.02 25.34 9.87
C HIS A 36 -34.12 26.87 9.68
N VAL A 37 -34.00 27.35 8.44
CA VAL A 37 -34.62 28.60 7.98
C VAL A 37 -35.17 28.35 6.58
N GLY A 38 -36.51 28.42 6.45
CA GLY A 38 -37.18 28.57 5.18
C GLY A 38 -37.08 30.01 4.68
N GLY A 39 -37.02 30.19 3.37
CA GLY A 39 -37.06 31.49 2.71
C GLY A 39 -37.41 31.32 1.24
N GLY A 40 -38.66 31.61 0.89
CA GLY A 40 -39.15 31.61 -0.47
C GLY A 40 -38.82 32.88 -1.26
N THR A 41 -39.11 32.77 -2.56
CA THR A 41 -39.37 33.83 -3.56
C THR A 41 -38.17 34.60 -4.14
N ARG A 42 -37.86 34.38 -5.43
CA ARG A 42 -38.39 35.17 -6.57
C ARG A 42 -37.83 34.68 -7.90
N VAL A 43 -38.77 34.45 -8.83
CA VAL A 43 -38.55 34.25 -10.27
C VAL A 43 -37.92 35.51 -10.87
N GLY A 44 -36.78 35.33 -11.53
CA GLY A 44 -36.11 36.35 -12.34
C GLY A 44 -35.77 35.78 -13.72
N LEU A 45 -36.65 35.98 -14.69
CA LEU A 45 -36.41 35.75 -16.11
C LEU A 45 -35.29 36.70 -16.59
N ARG A 46 -34.17 36.17 -17.10
CA ARG A 46 -33.35 36.87 -18.10
C ARG A 46 -32.90 35.93 -19.22
N ARG A 47 -33.24 36.36 -20.44
CA ARG A 47 -32.93 35.77 -21.73
C ARG A 47 -31.42 35.82 -22.02
N GLY A 48 -30.92 34.69 -22.55
CA GLY A 48 -30.15 34.66 -23.79
C GLY A 48 -28.69 35.09 -23.74
N THR A 49 -27.79 34.11 -23.71
CA THR A 49 -26.56 34.10 -24.51
C THR A 49 -26.12 32.65 -24.72
N ARG A 50 -25.86 32.29 -25.97
CA ARG A 50 -25.37 30.97 -26.40
C ARG A 50 -24.00 30.71 -25.75
N GLY A 51 -24.00 29.90 -24.69
CA GLY A 51 -22.81 29.38 -24.03
C GLY A 51 -22.57 27.94 -24.45
N PHE A 52 -21.32 27.66 -24.82
CA PHE A 52 -20.81 26.38 -25.28
C PHE A 52 -21.16 25.26 -24.28
N LEU A 53 -21.66 24.14 -24.80
CA LEU A 53 -21.85 22.90 -24.05
C LEU A 53 -20.48 22.37 -23.62
N THR A 54 -20.04 22.76 -22.43
CA THR A 54 -19.03 22.01 -21.69
C THR A 54 -19.66 20.68 -21.29
N PRO A 55 -19.11 19.51 -21.67
CA PRO A 55 -19.56 18.26 -21.09
C PRO A 55 -19.29 18.29 -19.59
N SER A 56 -20.34 18.14 -18.80
CA SER A 56 -20.29 18.00 -17.35
C SER A 56 -19.22 16.96 -16.96
N PRO A 57 -18.43 17.18 -15.90
CA PRO A 57 -17.54 16.15 -15.40
C PRO A 57 -18.39 14.98 -14.93
N LEU A 58 -18.16 13.82 -15.56
CA LEU A 58 -18.32 12.48 -15.01
C LEU A 58 -19.32 12.42 -13.84
N SER A 59 -20.60 12.22 -14.17
CA SER A 59 -21.50 11.58 -13.22
C SER A 59 -20.83 10.26 -12.86
N ALA A 60 -20.36 10.12 -11.62
CA ALA A 60 -19.83 8.87 -11.11
C ALA A 60 -20.85 7.79 -11.47
N ALA A 61 -20.44 6.80 -12.27
CA ALA A 61 -21.29 5.67 -12.57
C ALA A 61 -21.73 5.08 -11.22
N PRO A 62 -23.04 4.81 -11.01
CA PRO A 62 -23.47 4.14 -9.79
C PRO A 62 -22.70 2.82 -9.68
N ARG A 63 -22.11 2.54 -8.52
CA ARG A 63 -21.33 1.31 -8.30
C ARG A 63 -22.31 0.15 -8.38
N ALA A 64 -22.16 -0.68 -9.40
CA ALA A 64 -23.02 -1.84 -9.58
C ALA A 64 -22.63 -2.94 -8.58
N VAL A 65 -23.62 -3.51 -7.89
CA VAL A 65 -23.46 -4.67 -7.00
C VAL A 65 -23.48 -5.94 -7.88
N PRO A 66 -22.37 -6.69 -7.98
CA PRO A 66 -22.33 -7.90 -8.78
C PRO A 66 -23.10 -9.03 -8.09
N CYS A 67 -24.00 -9.68 -8.82
CA CYS A 67 -24.72 -10.85 -8.31
C CYS A 67 -23.84 -12.11 -8.35
N PRO A 68 -24.16 -13.15 -7.54
CA PRO A 68 -23.37 -14.38 -7.41
C PRO A 68 -23.18 -15.21 -8.69
N ASP A 69 -24.02 -15.01 -9.70
CA ASP A 69 -23.92 -15.69 -11.00
C ASP A 69 -22.81 -15.15 -11.90
N GLY A 70 -22.19 -14.02 -11.54
CA GLY A 70 -21.17 -13.39 -12.39
C GLY A 70 -21.71 -12.73 -13.67
N GLN A 71 -23.01 -12.86 -13.95
CA GLN A 71 -23.65 -12.37 -15.18
C GLN A 71 -24.69 -11.28 -14.93
N SER A 72 -25.19 -11.16 -13.69
CA SER A 72 -26.19 -10.15 -13.34
C SER A 72 -25.58 -9.07 -12.43
N GLU A 73 -26.09 -7.85 -12.55
CA GLU A 73 -25.69 -6.70 -11.73
C GLU A 73 -26.90 -5.87 -11.29
N CYS A 74 -26.81 -5.31 -10.09
CA CYS A 74 -27.81 -4.44 -9.49
C CYS A 74 -27.24 -3.03 -9.25
N PRO A 75 -28.08 -1.98 -9.23
CA PRO A 75 -27.62 -0.63 -8.89
C PRO A 75 -27.10 -0.54 -7.45
N ASP A 76 -26.42 0.55 -7.13
CA ASP A 76 -25.98 0.86 -5.77
C ASP A 76 -27.11 0.64 -4.75
N ASN A 77 -26.76 0.06 -3.61
CA ASN A 77 -27.68 -0.11 -2.48
C ASN A 77 -28.86 -1.06 -2.73
N ALA A 78 -28.79 -1.89 -3.78
CA ALA A 78 -29.75 -2.96 -4.07
C ALA A 78 -29.17 -4.35 -3.73
N THR A 79 -30.05 -5.31 -3.41
CA THR A 79 -29.67 -6.68 -3.05
C THR A 79 -30.10 -7.67 -4.14
N CYS A 80 -29.20 -8.55 -4.57
CA CYS A 80 -29.50 -9.58 -5.56
C CYS A 80 -30.38 -10.70 -4.98
N CYS A 81 -31.50 -11.00 -5.64
CA CYS A 81 -32.39 -12.11 -5.31
C CYS A 81 -32.62 -13.00 -6.53
N MET A 82 -32.53 -14.31 -6.33
CA MET A 82 -32.85 -15.29 -7.37
C MET A 82 -34.37 -15.39 -7.52
N THR A 83 -34.85 -15.31 -8.75
CA THR A 83 -36.26 -15.44 -9.14
C THR A 83 -36.66 -16.90 -9.35
N THR A 84 -37.97 -17.19 -9.42
CA THR A 84 -38.50 -18.55 -9.66
C THR A 84 -38.08 -19.17 -10.98
N SER A 85 -37.66 -18.36 -11.96
CA SER A 85 -37.17 -18.82 -13.27
C SER A 85 -35.66 -19.12 -13.29
N GLY A 86 -34.96 -18.95 -12.16
CA GLY A 86 -33.50 -19.07 -12.07
C GLY A 86 -32.73 -17.82 -12.53
N ALA A 87 -33.42 -16.76 -12.97
CA ALA A 87 -32.82 -15.46 -13.26
C ALA A 87 -32.61 -14.63 -11.98
N TRP A 88 -31.79 -13.57 -12.04
CA TRP A 88 -31.59 -12.66 -10.90
C TRP A 88 -32.45 -11.40 -11.02
N GLY A 89 -32.97 -10.97 -9.88
CA GLY A 89 -33.64 -9.69 -9.66
C GLY A 89 -32.93 -8.88 -8.59
N CYS A 90 -33.24 -7.59 -8.53
CA CYS A 90 -32.69 -6.64 -7.59
C CYS A 90 -33.80 -6.13 -6.68
N CYS A 91 -33.57 -6.21 -5.37
CA CYS A 91 -34.42 -5.56 -4.38
C CYS A 91 -33.89 -4.14 -4.14
N PRO A 92 -34.73 -3.09 -4.18
CA PRO A 92 -34.33 -1.69 -4.02
C PRO A 92 -34.01 -1.31 -2.56
N MET A 93 -33.38 -2.22 -1.82
CA MET A 93 -33.03 -2.07 -0.41
C MET A 93 -31.69 -2.77 -0.14
N PRO A 94 -30.84 -2.20 0.73
CA PRO A 94 -29.62 -2.87 1.16
C PRO A 94 -29.94 -4.02 2.09
N GLN A 95 -29.20 -5.12 1.95
CA GLN A 95 -29.31 -6.31 2.81
C GLN A 95 -30.74 -6.86 2.89
N ALA A 96 -31.49 -6.78 1.78
CA ALA A 96 -32.85 -7.27 1.75
C ALA A 96 -32.90 -8.80 1.90
N LEU A 97 -33.85 -9.31 2.67
CA LEU A 97 -34.21 -10.71 2.70
C LEU A 97 -35.08 -11.03 1.47
N CYS A 98 -34.67 -12.01 0.67
CA CYS A 98 -35.49 -12.53 -0.43
C CYS A 98 -36.59 -13.44 0.15
N CYS A 99 -37.86 -13.15 -0.13
CA CYS A 99 -38.97 -13.97 0.32
C CYS A 99 -39.00 -15.32 -0.43
N ALA A 100 -39.76 -16.29 0.10
CA ALA A 100 -39.82 -17.65 -0.43
C ALA A 100 -40.41 -17.72 -1.86
N ASP A 101 -41.25 -16.74 -2.21
CA ASP A 101 -41.86 -16.62 -3.53
C ASP A 101 -40.92 -16.08 -4.62
N LYS A 102 -39.69 -15.69 -4.24
CA LYS A 102 -38.63 -15.25 -5.16
C LYS A 102 -38.98 -14.03 -6.02
N VAL A 103 -40.05 -13.32 -5.69
CA VAL A 103 -40.51 -12.11 -6.38
C VAL A 103 -40.54 -10.93 -5.42
N HIS A 104 -40.81 -11.20 -4.13
CA HIS A 104 -40.85 -10.17 -3.12
C HIS A 104 -39.61 -10.17 -2.21
N CYS A 105 -39.34 -9.01 -1.64
CA CYS A 105 -38.24 -8.79 -0.73
C CYS A 105 -38.70 -7.98 0.48
N CYS A 106 -38.05 -8.23 1.60
CA CYS A 106 -38.25 -7.49 2.83
C CYS A 106 -36.94 -6.90 3.33
N PRO A 107 -36.97 -5.79 4.09
CA PRO A 107 -35.76 -5.25 4.72
C PRO A 107 -35.11 -6.27 5.67
N HIS A 108 -33.83 -6.07 5.98
CA HIS A 108 -33.12 -6.97 6.89
C HIS A 108 -33.85 -7.11 8.25
N ALA A 109 -33.72 -8.26 8.88
CA ALA A 109 -34.32 -8.57 10.19
C ALA A 109 -35.87 -8.50 10.23
N THR A 110 -36.55 -8.71 9.10
CA THR A 110 -38.01 -8.83 9.03
C THR A 110 -38.44 -10.18 8.47
N ILE A 111 -39.65 -10.61 8.81
CA ILE A 111 -40.21 -11.90 8.37
C ILE A 111 -41.20 -11.65 7.23
N CYS A 112 -41.02 -12.34 6.11
CA CYS A 112 -41.94 -12.27 4.98
C CYS A 112 -43.26 -13.00 5.32
N ASP A 113 -44.36 -12.25 5.43
CA ASP A 113 -45.71 -12.77 5.43
C ASP A 113 -46.32 -12.62 4.03
N LEU A 114 -46.21 -13.69 3.25
CA LEU A 114 -46.72 -13.75 1.88
C LEU A 114 -48.26 -13.82 1.83
N ALA A 115 -48.91 -14.33 2.87
CA ALA A 115 -50.37 -14.47 2.90
C ALA A 115 -51.05 -13.10 3.03
N HIS A 116 -50.42 -12.19 3.79
CA HIS A 116 -50.92 -10.84 4.00
C HIS A 116 -50.19 -9.77 3.18
N GLY A 117 -49.14 -10.16 2.45
CA GLY A 117 -48.33 -9.24 1.67
C GLY A 117 -47.62 -8.21 2.54
N ARG A 118 -47.11 -8.61 3.72
CA ARG A 118 -46.36 -7.72 4.63
C ARG A 118 -45.06 -8.31 5.16
N CYS A 119 -44.09 -7.44 5.45
CA CYS A 119 -42.88 -7.74 6.18
C CYS A 119 -43.15 -7.44 7.67
N LEU A 120 -43.14 -8.48 8.50
CA LEU A 120 -43.38 -8.35 9.93
C LEU A 120 -42.09 -7.94 10.64
N SER A 121 -42.17 -6.89 11.44
CA SER A 121 -41.05 -6.43 12.29
C SER A 121 -41.55 -6.00 13.68
N PRO A 122 -40.66 -6.00 14.70
CA PRO A 122 -41.01 -5.50 16.04
C PRO A 122 -41.39 -4.02 16.07
N ALA A 123 -40.99 -3.25 15.04
CA ALA A 123 -41.25 -1.81 14.93
C ALA A 123 -42.52 -1.48 14.13
N GLY A 124 -43.18 -2.47 13.52
CA GLY A 124 -44.36 -2.30 12.67
C GLY A 124 -44.31 -3.16 11.40
N ASP A 125 -45.47 -3.42 10.79
CA ASP A 125 -45.59 -4.13 9.53
C ASP A 125 -45.40 -3.17 8.34
N THR A 126 -44.58 -3.57 7.38
CA THR A 126 -44.36 -2.82 6.14
C THR A 126 -44.82 -3.65 4.93
N PRO A 127 -45.23 -3.04 3.81
CA PRO A 127 -45.56 -3.81 2.62
C PRO A 127 -44.32 -4.50 2.04
N LEU A 128 -44.52 -5.64 1.37
CA LEU A 128 -43.46 -6.31 0.61
C LEU A 128 -42.92 -5.39 -0.49
N GLY A 129 -41.60 -5.37 -0.63
CA GLY A 129 -40.95 -4.81 -1.82
C GLY A 129 -41.01 -5.81 -2.98
N THR A 130 -41.10 -5.32 -4.21
CA THR A 130 -41.04 -6.17 -5.41
C THR A 130 -39.64 -6.09 -6.01
N ALA A 131 -39.04 -7.25 -6.31
CA ALA A 131 -37.77 -7.30 -7.03
C ALA A 131 -37.99 -6.92 -8.50
N PHE A 132 -37.11 -6.07 -9.04
CA PHE A 132 -37.06 -5.77 -10.47
C PHE A 132 -35.99 -6.63 -11.16
N PRO A 133 -36.07 -6.91 -12.47
CA PRO A 133 -35.07 -7.73 -13.14
C PRO A 133 -33.67 -7.10 -13.03
N ALA A 134 -32.67 -7.92 -12.72
CA ALA A 134 -31.29 -7.47 -12.70
C ALA A 134 -30.80 -7.14 -14.10
N TRP A 135 -29.86 -6.19 -14.19
CA TRP A 135 -29.25 -5.88 -15.47
C TRP A 135 -28.28 -6.99 -15.84
N LYS A 136 -28.21 -7.31 -17.13
CA LYS A 136 -27.15 -8.19 -17.63
C LYS A 136 -25.86 -7.37 -17.59
N ARG A 137 -24.82 -7.92 -16.97
CA ARG A 137 -23.47 -7.38 -17.11
C ARG A 137 -23.18 -7.25 -18.60
N GLN A 138 -22.98 -6.03 -19.07
CA GLN A 138 -22.36 -5.89 -20.38
C GLN A 138 -20.97 -6.52 -20.26
N PRO A 139 -20.57 -7.45 -21.15
CA PRO A 139 -19.19 -7.86 -21.19
C PRO A 139 -18.35 -6.59 -21.29
N PRO A 140 -17.23 -6.48 -20.55
CA PRO A 140 -16.34 -5.35 -20.72
C PRO A 140 -16.11 -5.18 -22.22
N PRO A 141 -16.14 -3.94 -22.77
CA PRO A 141 -15.84 -3.74 -24.18
C PRO A 141 -14.56 -4.50 -24.48
N ALA A 142 -14.57 -5.34 -25.52
CA ALA A 142 -13.41 -6.11 -25.91
C ALA A 142 -12.24 -5.13 -26.00
N VAL A 143 -11.33 -5.23 -25.02
CA VAL A 143 -10.18 -4.35 -24.96
C VAL A 143 -9.40 -4.71 -26.21
N THR A 144 -9.48 -3.85 -27.22
CA THR A 144 -8.56 -3.93 -28.35
C THR A 144 -7.22 -3.60 -27.72
N GLN A 145 -6.48 -4.63 -27.28
CA GLN A 145 -5.10 -4.49 -26.82
C GLN A 145 -4.41 -3.70 -27.90
N ARG A 146 -3.99 -2.47 -27.61
CA ARG A 146 -3.22 -1.68 -28.54
C ARG A 146 -1.91 -2.46 -28.68
N GLN A 147 -1.63 -2.89 -29.89
CA GLN A 147 -0.44 -3.71 -30.13
C GLN A 147 0.72 -2.76 -30.43
N VAL A 148 1.87 -2.98 -29.78
CA VAL A 148 3.12 -2.31 -30.11
C VAL A 148 3.71 -3.05 -31.31
N LEU A 149 3.82 -2.35 -32.45
CA LEU A 149 4.50 -2.86 -33.63
C LEU A 149 6.01 -2.91 -33.37
N CYS A 150 6.62 -4.06 -33.58
CA CYS A 150 8.04 -4.24 -33.41
C CYS A 150 8.84 -3.59 -34.56
N PRO A 151 10.15 -3.33 -34.37
CA PRO A 151 10.98 -2.61 -35.35
C PRO A 151 11.07 -3.25 -36.73
N ASP A 152 10.80 -4.55 -36.86
CA ASP A 152 10.72 -5.29 -38.13
C ASP A 152 9.46 -5.00 -38.94
N GLY A 153 8.46 -4.35 -38.36
CA GLY A 153 7.18 -4.01 -39.01
C GLY A 153 6.30 -5.22 -39.33
N ARG A 154 6.70 -6.43 -38.91
CA ARG A 154 5.96 -7.69 -39.13
C ARG A 154 5.48 -8.31 -37.82
N SER A 155 6.23 -8.14 -36.74
CA SER A 155 5.88 -8.66 -35.41
C SER A 155 5.13 -7.60 -34.60
N ALA A 156 4.14 -8.01 -33.82
CA ALA A 156 3.34 -7.12 -32.98
C ALA A 156 3.14 -7.74 -31.60
N CYS A 157 3.38 -6.95 -30.55
CA CYS A 157 3.28 -7.39 -29.16
C CYS A 157 2.11 -6.69 -28.45
N PRO A 158 1.52 -7.31 -27.41
CA PRO A 158 0.43 -6.70 -26.66
C PRO A 158 0.87 -5.42 -25.91
N ASP A 159 -0.10 -4.60 -25.50
CA ASP A 159 0.15 -3.36 -24.75
C ASP A 159 1.09 -3.59 -23.55
N GLY A 160 2.20 -2.84 -23.52
CA GLY A 160 3.19 -2.93 -22.44
C GLY A 160 4.21 -4.06 -22.59
N ALA A 161 4.13 -4.89 -23.63
CA ALA A 161 5.18 -5.85 -23.94
C ALA A 161 6.32 -5.21 -24.75
N THR A 162 7.55 -5.65 -24.49
CA THR A 162 8.75 -5.18 -25.19
C THR A 162 9.16 -6.17 -26.27
N CYS A 163 9.40 -5.67 -27.49
CA CYS A 163 9.89 -6.48 -28.59
C CYS A 163 11.38 -6.81 -28.42
N CYS A 164 11.72 -8.09 -28.32
CA CYS A 164 13.09 -8.58 -28.19
C CYS A 164 13.52 -9.35 -29.42
N GLN A 165 14.68 -8.98 -29.98
CA GLN A 165 15.24 -9.67 -31.14
C GLN A 165 15.89 -10.99 -30.70
N MET A 166 15.44 -12.09 -31.30
CA MET A 166 16.01 -13.42 -31.10
C MET A 166 17.25 -13.63 -31.97
N PRO A 167 18.14 -14.58 -31.62
CA PRO A 167 19.27 -14.99 -32.47
C PRO A 167 18.88 -15.43 -33.89
N SER A 168 17.64 -15.86 -34.07
CA SER A 168 17.05 -16.24 -35.37
C SER A 168 16.65 -15.06 -36.25
N GLY A 169 16.78 -13.81 -35.76
CA GLY A 169 16.36 -12.59 -36.46
C GLY A 169 14.87 -12.28 -36.38
N GLN A 170 14.08 -13.11 -35.69
CA GLN A 170 12.67 -12.86 -35.40
C GLN A 170 12.50 -12.08 -34.08
N TYR A 171 11.36 -11.42 -33.88
CA TYR A 171 11.06 -10.70 -32.64
C TYR A 171 10.12 -11.53 -31.74
N GLY A 172 10.47 -11.64 -30.47
CA GLY A 172 9.65 -12.20 -29.41
C GLY A 172 9.09 -11.10 -28.51
N CYS A 173 7.97 -11.38 -27.84
CA CYS A 173 7.33 -10.43 -26.94
C CYS A 173 7.70 -10.73 -25.49
N CYS A 174 8.43 -9.82 -24.85
CA CYS A 174 8.64 -9.86 -23.40
C CYS A 174 7.44 -9.20 -22.69
N PRO A 175 6.83 -9.83 -21.68
CA PRO A 175 5.67 -9.28 -20.96
C PRO A 175 6.00 -8.06 -20.09
N LEU A 176 7.28 -7.75 -19.87
CA LEU A 176 7.72 -6.60 -19.10
C LEU A 176 7.76 -5.33 -19.97
N GLN A 177 7.35 -4.21 -19.36
CA GLN A 177 7.44 -2.89 -19.97
C GLN A 177 8.88 -2.40 -19.98
N ASN A 178 9.38 -1.94 -21.13
CA ASN A 178 10.76 -1.46 -21.31
C ASN A 178 11.83 -2.47 -20.86
N ALA A 179 11.60 -3.75 -21.15
CA ALA A 179 12.48 -4.82 -20.76
C ALA A 179 13.86 -4.72 -21.45
N VAL A 180 14.90 -5.17 -20.75
CA VAL A 180 16.22 -5.40 -21.32
C VAL A 180 16.24 -6.82 -21.90
N CYS A 181 16.42 -6.91 -23.21
CA CYS A 181 16.46 -8.18 -23.93
C CYS A 181 17.82 -8.86 -23.73
N CYS A 182 17.82 -10.10 -23.25
CA CYS A 182 19.04 -10.86 -23.07
C CYS A 182 19.58 -11.35 -24.41
N ALA A 183 20.90 -11.59 -24.50
CA ALA A 183 21.54 -12.00 -25.75
C ALA A 183 21.12 -13.40 -26.24
N ASP A 184 20.50 -14.20 -25.38
CA ASP A 184 19.96 -15.52 -25.73
C ASP A 184 18.60 -15.44 -26.46
N GLY A 185 17.94 -14.27 -26.46
CA GLY A 185 16.63 -14.06 -27.09
C GLY A 185 15.47 -14.80 -26.44
N GLN A 186 15.67 -15.45 -25.30
CA GLN A 186 14.62 -16.18 -24.57
C GLN A 186 14.32 -15.53 -23.23
N HIS A 187 15.31 -14.90 -22.62
CA HIS A 187 15.14 -14.21 -21.35
C HIS A 187 15.02 -12.70 -21.55
N CYS A 188 14.26 -12.08 -20.66
CA CYS A 188 14.15 -10.65 -20.60
C CYS A 188 14.10 -10.19 -19.15
N CYS A 189 14.73 -9.04 -18.91
CA CYS A 189 14.93 -8.49 -17.58
C CYS A 189 14.21 -7.14 -17.45
N PRO A 190 13.77 -6.75 -16.25
CA PRO A 190 13.11 -5.47 -16.03
C PRO A 190 14.06 -4.30 -16.34
N GLN A 191 13.50 -3.12 -16.60
CA GLN A 191 14.29 -1.93 -16.86
C GLN A 191 15.30 -1.65 -15.73
N GLY A 192 16.53 -1.27 -16.06
CA GLY A 192 17.59 -1.00 -15.09
C GLY A 192 18.34 -2.24 -14.58
N THR A 193 18.11 -3.40 -15.17
CA THR A 193 18.85 -4.64 -14.88
C THR A 193 19.57 -5.16 -16.13
N ALA A 194 20.70 -5.85 -15.93
CA ALA A 194 21.47 -6.54 -16.95
C ALA A 194 21.28 -8.06 -16.81
N CYS A 195 21.33 -8.76 -17.93
CA CYS A 195 21.18 -10.22 -17.94
C CYS A 195 22.51 -10.89 -17.56
N ASP A 196 22.49 -11.66 -16.48
CA ASP A 196 23.52 -12.64 -16.17
C ASP A 196 23.04 -14.01 -16.72
N LEU A 197 23.56 -14.38 -17.89
CA LEU A 197 23.22 -15.61 -18.59
C LEU A 197 23.82 -16.86 -17.93
N GLU A 198 24.93 -16.73 -17.20
CA GLU A 198 25.56 -17.87 -16.51
C GLU A 198 24.71 -18.33 -15.33
N ARG A 199 24.08 -17.38 -14.64
CA ARG A 199 23.20 -17.64 -13.49
C ARG A 199 21.72 -17.66 -13.86
N SER A 200 21.37 -17.30 -15.11
CA SER A 200 20.00 -17.08 -15.56
C SER A 200 19.23 -16.09 -14.66
N THR A 201 19.90 -15.00 -14.27
CA THR A 201 19.35 -13.98 -13.36
C THR A 201 19.48 -12.57 -13.94
N CYS A 202 18.60 -11.67 -13.50
CA CYS A 202 18.69 -10.25 -13.80
C CYS A 202 19.43 -9.56 -12.66
N ILE A 203 20.62 -9.04 -12.93
CA ILE A 203 21.41 -8.27 -11.97
C ILE A 203 21.15 -6.78 -12.16
N SER A 204 21.19 -5.96 -11.12
CA SER A 204 21.04 -4.51 -11.31
C SER A 204 22.14 -3.99 -12.23
N ALA A 205 21.78 -3.22 -13.27
CA ALA A 205 22.74 -2.55 -14.15
C ALA A 205 23.37 -1.33 -13.46
N GLN A 206 22.89 -0.98 -12.26
CA GLN A 206 23.67 -0.15 -11.37
C GLN A 206 24.90 -0.95 -10.95
N PRO A 207 26.13 -0.41 -11.00
CA PRO A 207 27.22 -0.98 -10.22
C PRO A 207 26.66 -1.19 -8.80
N PRO A 208 26.98 -2.30 -8.11
CA PRO A 208 26.49 -2.51 -6.77
C PRO A 208 26.79 -1.22 -6.00
N LEU A 209 25.74 -0.50 -5.59
CA LEU A 209 25.89 0.53 -4.59
C LEU A 209 26.29 -0.24 -3.33
N SER A 210 27.61 -0.35 -3.18
CA SER A 210 28.39 -1.00 -2.15
C SER A 210 28.19 -2.52 -1.99
N PRO A 211 29.25 -3.33 -2.16
CA PRO A 211 29.27 -4.66 -1.59
C PRO A 211 29.35 -4.49 -0.07
N ARG A 212 28.23 -4.77 0.61
CA ARG A 212 28.05 -4.61 2.05
C ARG A 212 28.02 -3.12 2.44
N ALA A 213 26.93 -2.76 3.09
CA ALA A 213 27.00 -1.78 4.15
C ALA A 213 28.17 -2.19 5.07
N ARG A 214 29.30 -1.49 5.01
CA ARG A 214 30.42 -1.68 5.93
C ARG A 214 30.00 -0.99 7.21
N ASP A 215 29.17 -1.67 7.99
CA ASP A 215 28.82 -1.23 9.33
C ASP A 215 30.09 -0.73 10.06
N VAL A 216 30.04 0.51 10.53
CA VAL A 216 31.12 1.15 11.26
C VAL A 216 31.30 0.40 12.56
N ARG A 217 32.40 -0.35 12.66
CA ARG A 217 32.75 -1.15 13.83
C ARG A 217 33.06 -0.23 15.00
N CYS A 218 32.26 -0.31 16.07
CA CYS A 218 32.50 0.44 17.28
C CYS A 218 33.43 -0.32 18.24
N ASP A 219 33.20 -1.63 18.38
CA ASP A 219 34.07 -2.57 19.08
C ASP A 219 33.90 -4.00 18.51
N ASP A 220 34.31 -5.01 19.27
CA ASP A 220 34.19 -6.41 18.85
C ASP A 220 32.75 -6.92 18.81
N GLU A 221 31.85 -6.34 19.63
CA GLU A 221 30.48 -6.82 19.84
C GLU A 221 29.42 -5.90 19.24
N THR A 222 29.78 -4.69 18.79
CA THR A 222 28.83 -3.65 18.38
C THR A 222 29.26 -2.90 17.14
N SER A 223 28.27 -2.55 16.32
CA SER A 223 28.46 -1.80 15.10
C SER A 223 27.33 -0.80 14.83
N CYS A 224 27.64 0.20 14.02
CA CYS A 224 26.73 1.21 13.52
C CYS A 224 26.55 1.07 12.01
N PRO A 225 25.39 1.47 11.45
CA PRO A 225 25.21 1.44 10.00
C PRO A 225 26.19 2.41 9.31
N ASP A 226 26.47 2.20 8.02
CA ASP A 226 27.32 3.09 7.23
C ASP A 226 26.89 4.55 7.34
N GLY A 227 27.89 5.45 7.28
CA GLY A 227 27.68 6.89 7.43
C GLY A 227 27.33 7.30 8.86
N SER A 228 27.45 6.40 9.84
CA SER A 228 27.28 6.72 11.26
C SER A 228 28.59 6.73 12.03
N THR A 229 28.66 7.51 13.10
CA THR A 229 29.84 7.59 13.99
C THR A 229 29.55 6.93 15.33
N CYS A 230 30.47 6.08 15.78
CA CYS A 230 30.40 5.44 17.09
C CYS A 230 30.68 6.44 18.21
N CYS A 231 29.70 6.65 19.09
CA CYS A 231 29.78 7.55 20.22
C CYS A 231 29.37 6.84 21.51
N ARG A 232 30.09 7.10 22.61
CA ARG A 232 29.77 6.49 23.89
C ARG A 232 28.53 7.10 24.55
N LEU A 233 27.68 6.24 25.11
CA LEU A 233 26.50 6.59 25.91
C LEU A 233 26.90 6.76 27.38
N SER A 234 26.00 7.36 28.19
CA SER A 234 26.21 7.55 29.63
C SER A 234 26.31 6.24 30.41
N SER A 235 25.72 5.16 29.87
CA SER A 235 25.83 3.80 30.40
C SER A 235 27.19 3.14 30.15
N GLY A 236 28.06 3.75 29.34
CA GLY A 236 29.32 3.16 28.90
C GLY A 236 29.21 2.29 27.64
N ALA A 237 28.00 1.98 27.18
CA ALA A 237 27.73 1.26 25.93
C ALA A 237 27.95 2.15 24.69
N TRP A 238 28.05 1.52 23.52
CA TRP A 238 28.13 2.23 22.26
C TRP A 238 26.77 2.70 21.76
N GLY A 239 26.77 3.88 21.16
CA GLY A 239 25.66 4.46 20.41
C GLY A 239 26.11 4.94 19.04
N CYS A 240 25.17 5.01 18.11
CA CYS A 240 25.38 5.49 16.76
C CYS A 240 24.87 6.92 16.63
N CYS A 241 25.75 7.82 16.18
CA CYS A 241 25.35 9.10 15.66
C CYS A 241 25.10 8.96 14.15
N PRO A 242 23.93 9.35 13.61
CA PRO A 242 23.60 9.20 12.18
C PRO A 242 24.28 10.26 11.29
N LEU A 243 25.45 10.73 11.71
CA LEU A 243 26.28 11.71 11.01
C LEU A 243 27.66 11.09 10.79
N GLU A 244 28.22 11.32 9.61
CA GLU A 244 29.59 10.94 9.26
C GLU A 244 30.57 11.86 10.00
N GLU A 245 31.64 11.28 10.57
CA GLU A 245 32.68 11.98 11.34
C GLU A 245 32.12 12.92 12.44
N ALA A 246 31.08 12.47 13.13
CA ALA A 246 30.38 13.26 14.12
C ALA A 246 31.24 13.56 15.36
N VAL A 247 31.08 14.76 15.91
CA VAL A 247 31.61 15.14 17.21
C VAL A 247 30.67 14.63 18.30
N CYS A 248 31.14 13.68 19.11
CA CYS A 248 30.38 13.15 20.23
C CYS A 248 30.30 14.19 21.37
N CYS A 249 29.10 14.65 21.71
CA CYS A 249 28.93 15.65 22.75
C CYS A 249 29.18 15.07 24.16
N PRO A 250 29.62 15.90 25.11
CA PRO A 250 29.94 15.48 26.48
C PRO A 250 28.71 15.14 27.34
N ASP A 251 27.51 15.43 26.83
CA ASP A 251 26.25 15.03 27.46
C ASP A 251 25.94 13.53 27.29
N HIS A 252 26.78 12.83 26.53
CA HIS A 252 26.68 11.41 26.19
C HIS A 252 25.41 10.98 25.43
N VAL A 253 24.51 11.90 25.08
CA VAL A 253 23.25 11.61 24.41
C VAL A 253 23.13 12.26 23.03
N HIS A 254 23.86 13.36 22.79
CA HIS A 254 23.82 14.06 21.50
C HIS A 254 25.17 14.04 20.78
N CYS A 255 25.12 14.38 19.50
CA CYS A 255 26.27 14.53 18.64
C CYS A 255 26.06 15.69 17.66
N CYS A 256 27.18 16.26 17.22
CA CYS A 256 27.23 17.35 16.26
C CYS A 256 27.93 16.91 14.98
N PRO A 257 27.61 17.53 13.83
CA PRO A 257 28.33 17.28 12.59
C PRO A 257 29.80 17.70 12.69
N HIS A 258 30.64 17.13 11.82
CA HIS A 258 32.05 17.48 11.74
C HIS A 258 32.26 19.00 11.61
N GLY A 259 33.23 19.53 12.36
CA GLY A 259 33.53 20.97 12.38
C GLY A 259 32.61 21.84 13.24
N TYR A 260 31.67 21.23 13.98
CA TYR A 260 30.84 21.92 14.97
C TYR A 260 31.24 21.55 16.40
N THR A 261 31.09 22.50 17.32
CA THR A 261 31.31 22.33 18.76
C THR A 261 29.98 22.23 19.49
N CYS A 262 29.87 21.27 20.40
CA CYS A 262 28.67 21.09 21.21
C CYS A 262 28.57 22.20 22.28
N ASP A 263 27.48 22.96 22.26
CA ASP A 263 27.08 23.83 23.36
C ASP A 263 25.94 23.19 24.16
N THR A 264 26.29 22.68 25.34
CA THR A 264 25.34 22.03 26.26
C THR A 264 24.44 23.01 26.99
N GLY A 265 24.79 24.30 27.04
CA GLY A 265 23.98 25.33 27.68
C GLY A 265 22.73 25.69 26.86
N THR A 266 22.87 25.78 25.53
CA THR A 266 21.75 26.07 24.61
C THR A 266 21.17 24.83 23.94
N GLY A 267 21.86 23.70 24.03
CA GLY A 267 21.47 22.45 23.37
C GLY A 267 21.60 22.51 21.86
N SER A 268 22.74 23.02 21.38
CA SER A 268 22.98 23.27 19.96
C SER A 268 24.44 23.04 19.57
N CYS A 269 24.65 22.80 18.29
CA CYS A 269 25.95 22.73 17.63
C CYS A 269 26.32 24.13 17.12
N LEU A 270 27.46 24.64 17.56
CA LEU A 270 28.01 25.92 17.15
C LEU A 270 29.16 25.72 16.15
N GLN A 271 29.24 26.58 15.13
CA GLN A 271 30.38 26.64 14.22
C GLN A 271 30.96 28.06 14.27
N ALA A 272 32.29 28.19 14.18
CA ALA A 272 32.95 29.50 14.21
C ALA A 272 32.40 30.42 13.10
N GLY A 273 31.65 31.45 13.48
CA GLY A 273 31.03 32.41 12.56
C GLY A 273 29.71 31.95 11.91
N GLY A 274 29.13 30.83 12.34
CA GLY A 274 27.86 30.29 11.80
C GLY A 274 26.69 30.36 12.79
N PRO A 275 25.44 30.26 12.30
CA PRO A 275 24.27 30.18 13.18
C PRO A 275 24.25 28.85 13.97
N PRO A 276 23.69 28.83 15.20
CA PRO A 276 23.51 27.61 15.97
C PRO A 276 22.60 26.63 15.24
N ARG A 277 22.99 25.36 15.20
CA ARG A 277 22.17 24.28 14.64
C ARG A 277 21.71 23.33 15.75
N PRO A 278 20.53 22.71 15.64
CA PRO A 278 20.12 21.70 16.60
C PRO A 278 21.08 20.49 16.53
N TRP A 279 21.49 20.00 17.69
CA TRP A 279 22.24 18.75 17.81
C TRP A 279 21.36 17.52 17.50
N VAL A 280 21.99 16.39 17.23
CA VAL A 280 21.29 15.15 16.86
C VAL A 280 21.43 14.13 17.99
N TRP A 281 20.39 13.32 18.22
CA TRP A 281 20.44 12.25 19.22
C TRP A 281 21.29 11.07 18.76
N LYS A 282 21.90 10.37 19.71
CA LYS A 282 22.50 9.05 19.49
C LYS A 282 21.42 7.97 19.60
N THR A 283 21.53 6.92 18.79
CA THR A 283 20.76 5.67 18.97
C THR A 283 21.66 4.60 19.59
N PRO A 284 21.13 3.57 20.27
CA PRO A 284 21.96 2.44 20.71
C PRO A 284 22.64 1.75 19.53
N ALA A 285 23.90 1.37 19.69
CA ALA A 285 24.60 0.58 18.68
C ALA A 285 23.95 -0.79 18.55
N ARG A 286 23.98 -1.34 17.33
CA ARG A 286 23.48 -2.68 17.09
C ARG A 286 24.50 -3.64 17.68
N ALA A 287 24.05 -4.58 18.50
CA ALA A 287 24.85 -5.75 18.79
C ALA A 287 25.16 -6.38 17.43
N ARG A 288 26.44 -6.57 17.11
CA ARG A 288 26.80 -7.52 16.08
C ARG A 288 26.18 -8.81 16.55
N GLY A 289 25.16 -9.25 15.83
CA GLY A 289 24.80 -10.64 15.90
C GLY A 289 26.06 -11.39 15.52
N GLY A 290 26.65 -12.11 16.47
CA GLY A 290 28.00 -12.66 16.41
C GLY A 290 28.15 -13.47 15.13
N ASP A 291 28.79 -12.87 14.13
CA ASP A 291 29.09 -13.60 12.93
C ASP A 291 30.12 -14.67 13.27
N VAL A 292 29.76 -15.94 13.09
CA VAL A 292 30.66 -17.06 13.40
C VAL A 292 31.75 -17.05 12.34
N GLN A 293 32.95 -16.65 12.75
CA GLN A 293 34.09 -16.53 11.85
C GLN A 293 34.60 -17.93 11.48
N CYS A 294 34.56 -18.26 10.18
CA CYS A 294 34.99 -19.56 9.66
C CYS A 294 36.44 -19.51 9.17
N ASP A 295 36.85 -18.40 8.56
CA ASP A 295 38.24 -18.06 8.22
C ASP A 295 38.43 -16.53 8.07
N ASP A 296 39.55 -16.09 7.49
CA ASP A 296 39.87 -14.67 7.25
C ASP A 296 38.94 -13.98 6.24
N GLU A 297 38.25 -14.74 5.37
CA GLU A 297 37.40 -14.20 4.29
C GLU A 297 35.90 -14.56 4.45
N THR A 298 35.56 -15.49 5.35
CA THR A 298 34.24 -16.11 5.47
C THR A 298 33.74 -16.05 6.91
N SER A 299 32.62 -15.35 7.12
CA SER A 299 31.85 -15.38 8.37
C SER A 299 30.39 -15.73 8.12
N CYS A 300 29.80 -16.46 9.06
CA CYS A 300 28.42 -16.93 9.00
C CYS A 300 27.52 -16.09 9.89
N PRO A 301 26.24 -15.88 9.50
CA PRO A 301 25.30 -15.13 10.31
C PRO A 301 25.07 -15.79 11.66
N ASP A 302 24.66 -14.97 12.61
CA ASP A 302 24.41 -15.39 13.99
C ASP A 302 23.38 -16.53 14.07
N GLY A 303 23.69 -17.57 14.83
CA GLY A 303 22.91 -18.81 14.89
C GLY A 303 23.21 -19.83 13.79
N SER A 304 24.15 -19.56 12.87
CA SER A 304 24.68 -20.55 11.93
C SER A 304 26.06 -21.07 12.34
N THR A 305 26.36 -22.33 12.02
CA THR A 305 27.66 -22.97 12.22
C THR A 305 28.48 -23.04 10.92
N CYS A 306 29.80 -22.99 11.05
CA CYS A 306 30.72 -23.13 9.94
C CYS A 306 30.84 -24.60 9.50
N CYS A 307 30.55 -24.86 8.24
CA CYS A 307 30.67 -26.17 7.60
C CYS A 307 31.68 -26.12 6.45
N ARG A 308 32.49 -27.16 6.28
CA ARG A 308 33.46 -27.24 5.18
C ARG A 308 32.89 -28.04 4.02
N LEU A 309 32.77 -27.43 2.84
CA LEU A 309 32.25 -28.07 1.64
C LEU A 309 33.30 -28.98 0.99
N SER A 310 32.84 -29.93 0.17
CA SER A 310 33.69 -30.81 -0.63
C SER A 310 34.62 -30.07 -1.61
N SER A 311 34.31 -28.81 -1.92
CA SER A 311 35.13 -27.90 -2.72
C SER A 311 36.28 -27.25 -1.95
N GLY A 312 36.34 -27.43 -0.63
CA GLY A 312 37.31 -26.78 0.26
C GLY A 312 36.89 -25.41 0.78
N ALA A 313 35.81 -24.83 0.25
CA ALA A 313 35.23 -23.57 0.71
C ALA A 313 34.43 -23.74 2.02
N TRP A 314 34.23 -22.64 2.74
CA TRP A 314 33.36 -22.58 3.91
C TRP A 314 31.91 -22.24 3.52
N GLY A 315 30.97 -22.84 4.24
CA GLY A 315 29.55 -22.59 4.13
C GLY A 315 28.89 -22.46 5.49
N CYS A 316 27.72 -21.83 5.51
CA CYS A 316 26.95 -21.60 6.72
C CYS A 316 25.81 -22.61 6.82
N CYS A 317 25.82 -23.38 7.91
CA CYS A 317 24.78 -24.33 8.26
C CYS A 317 23.88 -23.73 9.35
N PRO A 318 22.55 -23.69 9.17
CA PRO A 318 21.62 -23.27 10.23
C PRO A 318 21.58 -24.27 11.39
#